data_AF-A0A2D6PQE8-F1
#
_entry.id   AF-A0A2D6PQE8-F1
#
_cell.length_a   1.000
_cell.length_b   1.000
_cell.length_c   1.000
_cell.angle_alpha   90.00
_cell.angle_beta   90.00
_cell.angle_gamma   90.00
#
_symmetry.space_group_name_H-M   'P 1'
#
loop_
_entity.id
_entity.type
_entity.pdbx_description
1 polymer ?
#
loop_
_entity_poly.entity_id
_entity_poly.type
_entity_poly.pdbx_seq_one_letter_code
_entity_poly.pdbx_strand_id
1 'polypeptide(L)'
;MKILAVATTLVLALVLIPDDPESTGGMPRVPQLSPEQQIFHGVLEGLYTDGVRNETVDLILRKGKAGDYVHFVRGCPLCNPTLDAVLHYRQRPEFANRKSRCDTFGPGLSKELRARLASPDQKTRLDVVHTLITRWMGRRVAQLRLTDEERRGWEIDMAKRRKKGMAILRATRASGQMEEWGAITDCAICDGSNDALRPVTKKKVGGKKK
;
A
#
# COMPACT_ATOMS: atom_id res chain seq x y z
N MET A 1 -11.88 80.43 5.54
CA MET A 1 -11.66 79.12 4.88
C MET A 1 -12.26 78.05 5.78
N LYS A 2 -13.31 77.36 5.33
CA LYS A 2 -14.04 76.34 6.09
C LYS A 2 -13.40 74.98 5.83
N ILE A 3 -12.93 74.30 6.87
CA ILE A 3 -12.41 72.92 6.78
C ILE A 3 -13.61 71.99 6.94
N LEU A 4 -14.03 71.34 5.86
CA LEU A 4 -14.99 70.24 5.91
C LEU A 4 -14.26 68.97 6.38
N ALA A 5 -14.65 68.45 7.54
CA ALA A 5 -14.27 67.13 7.99
C ALA A 5 -15.14 66.08 7.27
N VAL A 6 -14.52 65.27 6.42
CA VAL A 6 -15.17 64.09 5.81
C VAL A 6 -15.01 62.94 6.79
N ALA A 7 -16.11 62.56 7.44
CA ALA A 7 -16.17 61.36 8.27
C ALA A 7 -16.27 60.13 7.36
N THR A 8 -15.16 59.40 7.22
CA THR A 8 -15.14 58.13 6.48
C THR A 8 -15.58 57.01 7.43
N THR A 9 -16.83 56.59 7.32
CA THR A 9 -17.36 55.44 8.06
C THR A 9 -16.82 54.15 7.46
N LEU A 10 -15.85 53.53 8.13
CA LEU A 10 -15.33 52.20 7.79
C LEU A 10 -16.34 51.15 8.26
N VAL A 11 -17.14 50.60 7.35
CA VAL A 11 -18.01 49.45 7.65
C VAL A 11 -17.14 48.19 7.65
N LEU A 12 -16.79 47.72 8.84
CA LEU A 12 -16.10 46.46 9.05
C LEU A 12 -17.08 45.32 8.76
N ALA A 13 -16.97 44.69 7.60
CA ALA A 13 -17.70 43.47 7.29
C ALA A 13 -17.16 42.34 8.18
N LEU A 14 -17.90 42.01 9.25
CA LEU A 14 -17.70 40.78 10.02
C LEU A 14 -17.98 39.61 9.09
N VAL A 15 -16.92 38.98 8.58
CA VAL A 15 -16.98 37.64 8.00
C VAL A 15 -17.27 36.70 9.16
N LEU A 16 -18.51 36.21 9.23
CA LEU A 16 -18.89 35.12 10.11
C LEU A 16 -18.15 33.86 9.63
N ILE A 17 -16.99 33.60 10.22
CA ILE A 17 -16.32 32.30 10.16
C ILE A 17 -17.23 31.35 10.96
N PRO A 18 -17.84 30.32 10.35
CA PRO A 18 -18.56 29.32 11.12
C PRO A 18 -17.59 28.64 12.10
N ASP A 19 -17.97 28.59 13.37
CA ASP A 19 -17.30 27.82 14.41
C ASP A 19 -17.16 26.36 13.96
N ASP A 20 -15.93 25.92 13.70
CA ASP A 20 -15.62 24.50 13.59
C ASP A 20 -15.82 23.86 14.98
N PRO A 21 -16.71 22.87 15.14
CA PRO A 21 -16.92 22.23 16.42
C PRO A 21 -15.68 21.44 16.82
N GLU A 22 -15.09 21.86 17.94
CA GLU A 22 -14.28 21.08 18.87
C GLU A 22 -13.20 20.19 18.24
N SER A 23 -12.05 20.81 18.04
CA SER A 23 -10.75 20.18 18.23
C SER A 23 -10.64 19.58 19.65
N THR A 24 -11.19 18.38 19.87
CA THR A 24 -10.70 17.51 20.94
C THR A 24 -9.21 17.30 20.71
N GLY A 25 -8.37 17.57 21.71
CA GLY A 25 -6.89 17.56 21.64
C GLY A 25 -6.24 16.21 21.31
N GLY A 26 -6.59 15.62 20.16
CA GLY A 26 -5.85 14.58 19.48
C GLY A 26 -4.93 15.22 18.44
N MET A 27 -3.78 14.59 18.19
CA MET A 27 -2.93 14.97 17.05
C MET A 27 -3.78 15.07 15.78
N PRO A 28 -3.47 16.00 14.86
CA PRO A 28 -4.20 16.12 13.60
C PRO A 28 -4.29 14.75 12.93
N ARG A 29 -5.50 14.24 12.75
CA ARG A 29 -5.70 13.06 11.91
C ARG A 29 -5.25 13.47 10.51
N VAL A 30 -4.20 12.82 10.01
CA VAL A 30 -3.75 12.98 8.61
C VAL A 30 -5.01 12.88 7.73
N PRO A 31 -5.22 13.79 6.75
CA PRO A 31 -6.36 13.70 5.84
C PRO A 31 -6.48 12.26 5.34
N GLN A 32 -7.68 11.67 5.47
CA GLN A 32 -7.84 10.25 5.17
C GLN A 32 -7.60 10.00 3.68
N LEU A 33 -6.36 9.61 3.36
CA LEU A 33 -5.98 9.18 2.02
C LEU A 33 -6.86 8.01 1.60
N SER A 34 -7.17 7.93 0.31
CA SER A 34 -7.97 6.84 -0.24
C SER A 34 -7.28 5.49 0.02
N PRO A 35 -8.03 4.38 0.09
CA PRO A 35 -7.45 3.04 0.24
C PRO A 35 -6.35 2.73 -0.78
N GLU A 36 -6.48 3.19 -2.03
CA GLU A 36 -5.45 3.04 -3.06
C GLU A 36 -4.17 3.81 -2.73
N GLN A 37 -4.29 5.07 -2.29
CA GLN A 37 -3.14 5.86 -1.84
C GLN A 37 -2.47 5.19 -0.65
N GLN A 38 -3.25 4.63 0.27
CA GLN A 38 -2.75 3.93 1.45
C GLN A 38 -2.00 2.64 1.09
N ILE A 39 -2.49 1.89 0.09
CA ILE A 39 -1.76 0.73 -0.46
C ILE A 39 -0.44 1.19 -1.08
N PHE A 40 -0.48 2.23 -1.94
CA PHE A 40 0.70 2.77 -2.57
C PHE A 40 1.77 3.18 -1.53
N HIS A 41 1.37 3.97 -0.53
CA HIS A 41 2.28 4.41 0.53
C HIS A 41 2.77 3.25 1.39
N GLY A 42 1.90 2.33 1.78
CA GLY A 42 2.28 1.18 2.60
C GLY A 42 3.32 0.29 1.91
N VAL A 43 3.15 0.02 0.62
CA VAL A 43 4.13 -0.72 -0.19
C VAL A 43 5.42 0.07 -0.35
N LEU A 44 5.33 1.36 -0.69
CA LEU A 44 6.51 2.22 -0.91
C LEU A 44 7.36 2.35 0.37
N GLU A 45 6.72 2.66 1.50
CA GLU A 45 7.36 2.70 2.83
C GLU A 45 7.95 1.34 3.18
N GLY A 46 7.25 0.25 2.85
CA GLY A 46 7.70 -1.12 3.03
C GLY A 46 9.02 -1.42 2.31
N LEU A 47 9.09 -1.07 1.02
CA LEU A 47 10.28 -1.22 0.18
C LEU A 47 11.48 -0.43 0.73
N TYR A 48 11.26 0.82 1.12
CA TYR A 48 12.29 1.67 1.73
C TYR A 48 12.79 1.15 3.08
N THR A 49 11.86 0.75 3.95
CA THR A 49 12.16 0.24 5.29
C THR A 49 12.93 -1.07 5.24
N ASP A 50 12.57 -1.95 4.32
CA ASP A 50 13.24 -3.24 4.16
C ASP A 50 14.52 -3.13 3.31
N GLY A 51 14.75 -2.01 2.61
CA GLY A 51 15.96 -1.78 1.83
C GLY A 51 16.03 -2.61 0.55
N VAL A 52 14.90 -2.84 -0.11
CA VAL A 52 14.81 -3.80 -1.22
C VAL A 52 15.67 -3.34 -2.41
N ARG A 53 16.73 -4.09 -2.71
CA ARG A 53 17.68 -3.72 -3.78
C ARG A 53 17.07 -3.90 -5.17
N ASN A 54 17.59 -3.18 -6.16
CA ASN A 54 17.06 -3.15 -7.53
C ASN A 54 16.94 -4.54 -8.15
N GLU A 55 17.92 -5.43 -7.94
CA GLU A 55 17.85 -6.80 -8.48
C GLU A 55 16.69 -7.59 -7.88
N THR A 56 16.30 -7.27 -6.64
CA THR A 56 15.16 -7.90 -5.97
C THR A 56 13.85 -7.25 -6.40
N VAL A 57 13.83 -5.92 -6.61
CA VAL A 57 12.69 -5.22 -7.19
C VAL A 57 12.36 -5.76 -8.58
N ASP A 58 13.38 -6.03 -9.40
CA ASP A 58 13.21 -6.60 -10.75
C ASP A 58 12.62 -8.03 -10.71
N LEU A 59 12.88 -8.80 -9.64
CA LEU A 59 12.20 -10.08 -9.40
C LEU A 59 10.73 -9.91 -9.01
N ILE A 60 10.39 -8.86 -8.26
CA ILE A 60 8.97 -8.52 -7.96
C ILE A 60 8.28 -8.08 -9.25
N LEU A 61 8.93 -7.22 -10.05
CA LEU A 61 8.49 -6.72 -11.36
C LEU A 61 8.77 -7.73 -12.50
N ARG A 62 8.82 -9.02 -12.21
CA ARG A 62 9.07 -10.04 -13.22
C ARG A 62 8.03 -9.92 -14.34
N LYS A 63 8.54 -9.84 -15.57
CA LYS A 63 7.73 -9.86 -16.77
C LYS A 63 7.60 -11.26 -17.32
N GLY A 64 6.45 -11.51 -17.91
CA GLY A 64 6.10 -12.71 -18.64
C GLY A 64 6.51 -12.62 -20.11
N LYS A 65 6.24 -13.70 -20.87
CA LYS A 65 6.48 -13.74 -22.32
C LYS A 65 5.76 -12.62 -23.08
N ALA A 66 4.56 -12.24 -22.64
CA ALA A 66 3.76 -11.18 -23.25
C ALA A 66 4.19 -9.76 -22.81
N GLY A 67 5.22 -9.64 -21.96
CA GLY A 67 5.71 -8.35 -21.43
C GLY A 67 4.96 -7.83 -20.20
N ASP A 68 3.94 -8.56 -19.76
CA ASP A 68 3.11 -8.22 -18.59
C ASP A 68 3.76 -8.63 -17.26
N TYR A 69 3.46 -7.90 -16.19
CA TYR A 69 3.98 -8.22 -14.86
C TYR A 69 3.24 -9.42 -14.25
N VAL A 70 3.93 -10.55 -14.10
CA VAL A 70 3.30 -11.85 -13.78
C VAL A 70 2.75 -11.98 -12.37
N HIS A 71 3.11 -11.06 -11.48
CA HIS A 71 2.61 -11.04 -10.09
C HIS A 71 1.41 -10.11 -9.90
N PHE A 72 1.01 -9.34 -10.92
CA PHE A 72 0.05 -8.24 -10.79
C PHE A 72 -1.12 -8.40 -11.76
N VAL A 73 -2.34 -8.50 -11.23
CA VAL A 73 -3.55 -8.51 -12.06
C VAL A 73 -3.83 -7.11 -12.61
N ARG A 74 -3.78 -6.95 -13.94
CA ARG A 74 -3.99 -5.67 -14.63
C ARG A 74 -5.41 -5.17 -14.39
N GLY A 75 -5.54 -3.91 -13.98
CA GLY A 75 -6.85 -3.30 -13.72
C GLY A 75 -7.46 -3.72 -12.37
N CYS A 76 -6.76 -4.54 -11.59
CA CYS A 76 -7.17 -4.83 -10.22
C CYS A 76 -6.93 -3.60 -9.33
N PRO A 77 -7.93 -3.15 -8.55
CA PRO A 77 -7.81 -1.98 -7.69
C PRO A 77 -6.82 -2.15 -6.53
N LEU A 78 -6.35 -3.36 -6.23
CA LEU A 78 -5.32 -3.63 -5.22
C LEU A 78 -3.93 -3.80 -5.86
N CYS A 79 -3.86 -4.44 -7.04
CA CYS A 79 -2.59 -4.68 -7.73
C CYS A 79 -2.02 -3.41 -8.34
N ASN A 80 -2.85 -2.56 -8.95
CA ASN A 80 -2.38 -1.35 -9.62
C ASN A 80 -1.61 -0.40 -8.67
N PRO A 81 -2.17 0.05 -7.51
CA PRO A 81 -1.41 0.93 -6.62
C PRO A 81 -0.15 0.24 -6.05
N THR A 82 -0.17 -1.07 -5.88
CA THR A 82 1.01 -1.86 -5.48
C THR A 82 2.08 -1.84 -6.59
N LEU A 83 1.68 -2.06 -7.84
CA LEU A 83 2.56 -2.01 -9.00
C LEU A 83 3.18 -0.62 -9.16
N ASP A 84 2.36 0.42 -9.07
CA ASP A 84 2.81 1.81 -9.19
C ASP A 84 3.84 2.16 -8.11
N ALA A 85 3.63 1.71 -6.87
CA ALA A 85 4.60 1.89 -5.79
C ALA A 85 5.94 1.20 -6.08
N VAL A 86 5.90 -0.04 -6.57
CA VAL A 86 7.12 -0.81 -6.90
C VAL A 86 7.85 -0.19 -8.09
N LEU A 87 7.13 0.24 -9.13
CA LEU A 87 7.69 0.95 -10.29
C LEU A 87 8.31 2.28 -9.88
N HIS A 88 7.61 3.06 -9.06
CA HIS A 88 8.11 4.34 -8.55
C HIS A 88 9.38 4.13 -7.72
N TYR A 89 9.36 3.16 -6.81
CA TYR A 89 10.53 2.79 -6.02
C TYR A 89 11.70 2.32 -6.89
N ARG A 90 11.44 1.61 -7.99
CA ARG A 90 12.51 1.17 -8.91
C ARG A 90 13.26 2.33 -9.58
N GLN A 91 12.59 3.47 -9.72
CA GLN A 91 13.11 4.71 -10.31
C GLN A 91 13.67 5.69 -9.28
N ARG A 92 13.75 5.30 -7.99
CA ARG A 92 14.21 6.19 -6.93
C ARG A 92 15.64 6.69 -7.18
N PRO A 93 15.92 7.98 -6.95
CA PRO A 93 17.28 8.48 -6.98
C PRO A 93 18.06 8.05 -5.74
N GLU A 94 19.39 8.18 -5.80
CA GLU A 94 20.22 8.10 -4.60
C GLU A 94 19.92 9.28 -3.66
N PHE A 95 20.06 9.04 -2.36
CA PHE A 95 19.93 10.08 -1.37
C PHE A 95 21.09 11.07 -1.47
N ALA A 96 20.75 12.35 -1.58
CA ALA A 96 21.73 13.43 -1.64
C ALA A 96 22.57 13.50 -0.36
N ASN A 97 23.79 14.03 -0.49
CA ASN A 97 24.68 14.38 0.63
C ASN A 97 25.02 13.22 1.59
N ARG A 98 24.99 11.97 1.10
CA ARG A 98 25.47 10.81 1.85
C ARG A 98 26.95 10.52 1.52
N LYS A 99 27.74 10.15 2.53
CA LYS A 99 29.14 9.73 2.36
C LYS A 99 29.28 8.47 1.50
N SER A 100 28.26 7.62 1.49
CA SER A 100 28.19 6.38 0.71
C SER A 100 26.94 6.38 -0.16
N ARG A 101 27.06 5.85 -1.39
CA ARG A 101 25.92 5.68 -2.31
C ARG A 101 24.84 4.83 -1.65
N CYS A 102 23.64 5.39 -1.55
CA CYS A 102 22.53 4.79 -0.83
C CYS A 102 21.22 5.35 -1.37
N ASP A 103 20.34 4.48 -1.83
CA ASP A 103 19.03 4.83 -2.40
C ASP A 103 17.87 4.26 -1.57
N THR A 104 18.16 3.72 -0.38
CA THR A 104 17.17 3.08 0.49
C THR A 104 17.62 3.05 1.97
N PHE A 105 16.76 2.66 2.92
CA PHE A 105 17.10 2.73 4.35
C PHE A 105 17.42 1.37 4.98
N GLY A 106 16.73 0.31 4.55
CA GLY A 106 16.85 -1.00 5.17
C GLY A 106 18.08 -1.83 4.76
N PRO A 107 18.28 -2.98 5.42
CA PRO A 107 19.42 -3.87 5.16
C PRO A 107 19.28 -4.72 3.89
N GLY A 108 18.11 -4.70 3.24
CA GLY A 108 17.75 -5.59 2.15
C GLY A 108 17.06 -6.88 2.62
N LEU A 109 16.39 -7.54 1.67
CA LEU A 109 15.75 -8.83 1.94
C LEU A 109 16.79 -9.93 2.22
N SER A 110 16.42 -10.85 3.11
CA SER A 110 17.25 -12.01 3.46
C SER A 110 17.62 -12.83 2.22
N LYS A 111 18.77 -13.52 2.28
CA LYS A 111 19.21 -14.41 1.18
C LYS A 111 18.12 -15.44 0.83
N GLU A 112 17.45 -15.98 1.84
CA GLU A 112 16.37 -16.96 1.67
C GLU A 112 15.17 -16.37 0.91
N LEU A 113 14.65 -15.22 1.32
CA LEU A 113 13.51 -14.59 0.63
C LEU A 113 13.86 -14.25 -0.81
N ARG A 114 15.08 -13.76 -1.06
CA ARG A 114 15.55 -13.47 -2.43
C ARG A 114 15.65 -14.74 -3.28
N ALA A 115 16.18 -15.83 -2.73
CA ALA A 115 16.27 -17.11 -3.43
C ALA A 115 14.88 -17.66 -3.79
N ARG A 116 13.93 -17.60 -2.84
CA ARG A 116 12.54 -18.02 -3.07
C ARG A 116 11.84 -17.14 -4.11
N LEU A 117 12.07 -15.83 -4.11
CA LEU A 117 11.52 -14.93 -5.12
C LEU A 117 12.14 -15.17 -6.52
N ALA A 118 13.38 -15.65 -6.58
CA ALA A 118 14.04 -16.05 -7.82
C ALA A 118 13.64 -17.45 -8.32
N SER A 119 12.89 -18.23 -7.53
CA SER A 119 12.50 -19.61 -7.83
C SER A 119 11.79 -19.72 -9.18
N PRO A 120 12.04 -20.78 -9.98
CA PRO A 120 11.25 -21.08 -11.17
C PRO A 120 9.80 -21.45 -10.83
N ASP A 121 9.54 -21.96 -9.62
CA ASP A 121 8.20 -22.29 -9.16
C ASP A 121 7.38 -21.03 -8.88
N GLN A 122 6.26 -20.87 -9.61
CA GLN A 122 5.37 -19.72 -9.49
C GLN A 122 4.75 -19.61 -8.11
N LYS A 123 4.36 -20.74 -7.50
CA LYS A 123 3.72 -20.73 -6.18
C LYS A 123 4.68 -20.22 -5.11
N THR A 124 5.93 -20.68 -5.13
CA THR A 124 6.98 -20.21 -4.23
C THR A 124 7.20 -18.71 -4.35
N ARG A 125 7.23 -18.15 -5.57
CA ARG A 125 7.36 -16.69 -5.77
C ARG A 125 6.16 -15.93 -5.21
N LEU A 126 4.94 -16.38 -5.55
CA LEU A 126 3.71 -15.74 -5.11
C LEU A 126 3.57 -15.75 -3.58
N ASP A 127 4.01 -16.81 -2.91
CA ASP A 127 4.03 -16.88 -1.44
C ASP A 127 4.95 -15.83 -0.81
N VAL A 128 6.12 -15.59 -1.42
CA VAL A 128 7.03 -14.51 -0.98
C VAL A 128 6.36 -13.15 -1.21
N VAL A 129 5.78 -12.92 -2.39
CA VAL A 129 5.07 -11.65 -2.68
C VAL A 129 3.95 -11.42 -1.67
N HIS A 130 3.12 -12.43 -1.40
CA HIS A 130 2.06 -12.37 -0.39
C HIS A 130 2.62 -11.99 0.99
N THR A 131 3.69 -12.67 1.43
CA THR A 131 4.35 -12.39 2.71
C THR A 131 4.83 -10.94 2.80
N LEU A 132 5.45 -10.43 1.73
CA LEU A 132 5.95 -9.07 1.68
C LEU A 132 4.81 -8.05 1.77
N ILE A 133 3.79 -8.19 0.92
CA ILE A 133 2.63 -7.28 0.90
C ILE A 133 1.90 -7.31 2.24
N THR A 134 1.63 -8.50 2.79
CA THR A 134 0.99 -8.65 4.11
C THR A 134 1.75 -7.88 5.18
N ARG A 135 3.07 -8.03 5.22
CA ARG A 135 3.92 -7.35 6.21
C ARG A 135 3.93 -5.84 6.02
N TRP A 136 4.08 -5.35 4.79
CA TRP A 136 4.14 -3.92 4.49
C TRP A 136 2.80 -3.24 4.78
N MET A 137 1.71 -3.83 4.31
CA MET A 137 0.36 -3.33 4.58
C MET A 137 0.01 -3.44 6.07
N GLY A 138 0.44 -4.50 6.76
CA GLY A 138 0.22 -4.66 8.19
C GLY A 138 0.87 -3.54 9.00
N ARG A 139 2.11 -3.15 8.65
CA ARG A 139 2.78 -1.98 9.23
C ARG A 139 2.02 -0.69 8.96
N ARG A 140 1.59 -0.48 7.71
CA ARG A 140 0.85 0.73 7.33
C ARG A 140 -0.45 0.86 8.11
N VAL A 141 -1.26 -0.21 8.13
CA VAL A 141 -2.53 -0.27 8.87
C VAL A 141 -2.31 -0.02 10.37
N ALA A 142 -1.24 -0.54 10.95
CA ALA A 142 -0.91 -0.30 12.35
C ALA A 142 -0.60 1.19 12.64
N GLN A 143 0.07 1.88 11.70
CA GLN A 143 0.41 3.30 11.83
C GLN A 143 -0.81 4.22 11.71
N LEU A 144 -1.86 3.79 10.99
CA LEU A 144 -3.08 4.58 10.84
C LEU A 144 -3.90 4.69 12.13
N ARG A 145 -3.65 3.83 13.13
CA ARG A 145 -4.35 3.83 14.43
C ARG A 145 -5.88 3.90 14.27
N LEU A 146 -6.40 3.16 13.29
CA LEU A 146 -7.83 3.08 12.98
C LEU A 146 -8.61 2.62 14.21
N THR A 147 -9.80 3.19 14.42
CA THR A 147 -10.78 2.61 15.35
C THR A 147 -11.26 1.24 14.82
N ASP A 148 -11.95 0.48 15.66
CA ASP A 148 -12.51 -0.81 15.25
C ASP A 148 -13.54 -0.64 14.12
N GLU A 149 -14.34 0.44 14.13
CA GLU A 149 -15.29 0.78 13.08
C GLU A 149 -14.59 1.13 11.77
N GLU A 150 -13.56 1.98 11.83
CA GLU A 150 -12.77 2.36 10.65
C GLU A 150 -12.07 1.14 10.05
N ARG A 151 -11.51 0.26 10.89
CA ARG A 151 -10.90 -0.99 10.47
C ARG A 151 -11.91 -1.91 9.77
N ARG A 152 -13.11 -2.09 10.33
CA ARG A 152 -14.17 -2.88 9.68
C ARG A 152 -14.58 -2.28 8.33
N GLY A 153 -14.68 -0.96 8.25
CA GLY A 153 -14.94 -0.26 6.98
C GLY A 153 -13.88 -0.58 5.92
N TRP A 154 -12.61 -0.57 6.32
CA TRP A 154 -11.49 -0.97 5.45
C TRP A 154 -11.53 -2.44 5.06
N GLU A 155 -11.83 -3.35 5.98
CA GLU A 155 -11.98 -4.78 5.68
C GLU A 155 -13.04 -5.01 4.60
N ILE A 156 -14.19 -4.34 4.71
CA ILE A 156 -15.29 -4.44 3.73
C ILE A 156 -14.85 -3.89 2.37
N ASP A 157 -14.21 -2.71 2.34
CA ASP A 157 -13.76 -2.09 1.10
C ASP A 157 -12.66 -2.93 0.40
N MET A 158 -11.65 -3.39 1.14
CA MET A 158 -10.60 -4.26 0.60
C MET A 158 -11.15 -5.60 0.10
N ALA A 159 -12.16 -6.17 0.78
CA ALA A 159 -12.82 -7.40 0.33
C ALA A 159 -13.58 -7.18 -0.99
N LYS A 160 -14.28 -6.03 -1.14
CA LYS A 160 -14.96 -5.65 -2.38
C LYS A 160 -13.97 -5.49 -3.53
N ARG A 161 -12.85 -4.81 -3.28
CA ARG A 161 -11.75 -4.63 -4.25
C ARG A 161 -11.11 -5.95 -4.65
N ARG A 162 -10.85 -6.84 -3.69
CA ARG A 162 -10.39 -8.21 -3.94
C ARG A 162 -11.37 -8.96 -4.83
N LYS A 163 -12.67 -8.93 -4.51
CA LYS A 163 -13.71 -9.57 -5.35
C LYS A 163 -13.66 -9.07 -6.80
N LYS A 164 -13.51 -7.76 -7.01
CA LYS A 164 -13.35 -7.17 -8.35
C LYS A 164 -12.06 -7.67 -9.03
N GLY A 165 -10.93 -7.65 -8.34
CA GLY A 165 -9.66 -8.16 -8.86
C GLY A 165 -9.70 -9.63 -9.27
N MET A 166 -10.32 -10.48 -8.45
CA MET A 166 -10.48 -11.90 -8.74
C MET A 166 -11.44 -12.15 -9.90
N ALA A 167 -12.48 -11.33 -10.08
CA ALA A 167 -13.34 -11.39 -11.25
C ALA A 167 -12.56 -11.08 -12.54
N ILE A 168 -11.70 -10.07 -12.52
CA ILE A 168 -10.82 -9.72 -13.64
C ILE A 168 -9.86 -10.88 -13.94
N LEU A 169 -9.19 -11.44 -12.92
CA LEU A 169 -8.28 -12.57 -13.11
C LEU A 169 -8.97 -13.76 -13.76
N ARG A 170 -10.19 -14.12 -13.31
CA ARG A 170 -10.97 -15.21 -13.91
C ARG A 170 -11.32 -14.91 -15.37
N ALA A 171 -11.73 -13.69 -15.68
CA ALA A 171 -12.06 -13.28 -17.05
C ALA A 171 -10.82 -13.33 -17.97
N THR A 172 -9.67 -12.83 -17.52
CA THR A 172 -8.39 -12.90 -18.27
C THR A 172 -7.97 -14.34 -18.52
N ARG A 173 -8.13 -15.23 -17.52
CA ARG A 173 -7.84 -16.66 -17.71
C ARG A 173 -8.77 -17.31 -18.72
N ALA A 174 -10.07 -16.99 -18.67
CA ALA A 174 -11.05 -17.53 -19.60
C ALA A 174 -10.84 -17.06 -21.05
N SER A 175 -10.27 -15.87 -21.27
CA SER A 175 -9.98 -15.35 -22.61
C SER A 175 -8.71 -15.95 -23.25
N GLY A 176 -7.91 -16.71 -22.49
CA GLY A 176 -6.61 -17.23 -22.96
C GLY A 176 -5.55 -16.15 -23.19
N GLN A 177 -5.86 -14.88 -22.88
CA GLN A 177 -4.90 -13.80 -22.90
C GLN A 177 -3.99 -13.97 -21.68
N MET A 178 -2.70 -14.26 -21.94
CA MET A 178 -1.64 -14.55 -20.95
C MET A 178 -1.62 -16.01 -20.43
N GLU A 179 -0.97 -16.88 -21.19
CA GLU A 179 -0.69 -18.29 -20.84
C GLU A 179 -0.12 -18.46 -19.42
N GLU A 180 0.76 -17.55 -18.99
CA GLU A 180 1.43 -17.59 -17.68
C GLU A 180 0.51 -17.24 -16.50
N TRP A 181 -0.65 -16.61 -16.75
CA TRP A 181 -1.68 -16.38 -15.74
C TRP A 181 -2.72 -17.50 -15.70
N GLY A 182 -2.75 -18.37 -16.70
CA GLY A 182 -3.67 -19.51 -16.78
C GLY A 182 -3.60 -20.42 -15.55
N ALA A 183 -2.40 -20.57 -14.97
CA ALA A 183 -2.14 -21.36 -13.76
C ALA A 183 -2.42 -20.61 -12.45
N ILE A 184 -2.55 -19.28 -12.46
CA ILE A 184 -2.74 -18.46 -11.26
C ILE A 184 -4.21 -18.50 -10.85
N THR A 185 -4.54 -19.20 -9.78
CA THR A 185 -5.91 -19.23 -9.22
C THR A 185 -6.19 -18.08 -8.26
N ASP A 186 -5.16 -17.58 -7.61
CA ASP A 186 -5.22 -16.65 -6.49
C ASP A 186 -4.23 -15.49 -6.67
N CYS A 187 -4.52 -14.34 -6.08
CA CYS A 187 -3.70 -13.15 -6.23
C CYS A 187 -3.00 -12.79 -4.93
N ALA A 188 -1.68 -13.07 -4.88
CA ALA A 188 -0.83 -12.81 -3.72
C ALA A 188 -0.93 -11.39 -3.16
N ILE A 189 -1.08 -10.39 -4.02
CA ILE A 189 -1.23 -8.98 -3.61
C ILE A 189 -2.60 -8.73 -3.00
N CYS A 190 -3.67 -9.21 -3.65
CA CYS A 190 -5.01 -9.05 -3.12
C CYS A 190 -5.16 -9.75 -1.77
N ASP A 191 -4.67 -10.97 -1.67
CA ASP A 191 -4.72 -11.78 -0.46
C ASP A 191 -3.87 -11.14 0.62
N GLY A 192 -2.63 -10.75 0.32
CA GLY A 192 -1.74 -10.13 1.31
C GLY A 192 -2.28 -8.80 1.85
N SER A 193 -2.83 -7.94 0.98
CA SER A 193 -3.45 -6.68 1.41
C SER A 193 -4.69 -6.89 2.28
N ASN A 194 -5.48 -7.93 2.04
CA ASN A 194 -6.65 -8.25 2.86
C ASN A 194 -6.24 -8.91 4.19
N ASP A 195 -5.27 -9.82 4.15
CA ASP A 195 -4.76 -10.51 5.34
C ASP A 195 -4.11 -9.52 6.33
N ALA A 196 -3.47 -8.46 5.83
CA ALA A 196 -2.89 -7.40 6.63
C ALA A 196 -3.90 -6.64 7.52
N LEU A 197 -5.19 -6.63 7.14
CA LEU A 197 -6.24 -5.98 7.93
C LEU A 197 -6.80 -6.87 9.03
N ARG A 198 -6.71 -8.20 8.84
CA ARG A 198 -7.27 -9.17 9.78
C ARG A 198 -6.57 -9.06 11.13
N PRO A 199 -7.31 -9.07 12.25
CA PRO A 199 -6.68 -9.13 13.56
C PRO A 199 -5.84 -10.41 13.67
N VAL A 200 -4.62 -10.28 14.17
CA VAL A 200 -3.79 -11.44 14.52
C VAL A 200 -4.53 -12.17 15.64
N THR A 201 -5.26 -13.23 15.29
CA THR A 201 -5.88 -14.09 16.28
C THR A 201 -4.73 -14.64 17.12
N LYS A 202 -4.66 -14.24 18.39
CA LYS A 202 -3.67 -14.77 19.33
C LYS A 202 -3.83 -16.29 19.30
N LYS A 203 -2.85 -17.01 18.74
CA LYS A 203 -2.76 -18.46 18.83
C LYS A 203 -2.92 -18.79 20.31
N LYS A 204 -4.00 -19.49 20.70
CA LYS A 204 -4.10 -20.07 22.04
C LYS A 204 -2.87 -20.95 22.20
N VAL A 205 -1.87 -20.48 22.94
CA VAL A 205 -0.76 -21.31 23.38
C VAL A 205 -1.41 -22.38 24.22
N GLY A 206 -1.55 -23.57 23.64
CA GLY A 206 -2.13 -24.73 24.31
C GLY A 206 -1.30 -25.01 25.55
N GLY A 207 -1.83 -24.64 26.70
CA GLY A 207 -1.27 -24.99 28.00
C GLY A 207 -1.22 -26.51 28.08
N LYS A 208 -0.01 -27.04 27.96
CA LYS A 208 0.30 -28.43 28.28
C LYS A 208 0.02 -28.59 29.78
N LYS A 209 -1.13 -29.18 30.13
CA LYS A 209 -1.34 -29.64 31.51
C LYS A 209 -0.30 -30.72 31.78
N LYS A 210 0.52 -30.45 32.80
CA LYS A 210 1.41 -31.43 33.43
C LYS A 210 0.58 -32.51 34.12
#